data_AF-A0A6L4ZG32-F1
#
_entry.id   AF-A0A6L4ZG32-F1
#
_cell.length_a   1.000
_cell.length_b   1.000
_cell.length_c   1.000
_cell.angle_alpha   90.00
_cell.angle_beta   90.00
_cell.angle_gamma   90.00
#
_symmetry.space_group_name_H-M   'P 1'
#
loop_
_entity.id
_entity.type
_entity.pdbx_description
1 polymer ?
#
loop_
_entity_poly.entity_id
_entity_poly.type
_entity_poly.pdbx_seq_one_letter_code
_entity_poly.pdbx_strand_id
1 'polypeptide(L)'
;MQGKSVFVFPVKIVYLETKLPSGYLVQAAFTASKKNFKRAVQRNLIKRRMREAYRLNKSDFFDEIGEKQVAVFFIYTGKAISEYSQIETAIKKGMRKLLSEIKADK
;
A
#
# COMPACT_ATOMS: atom_id res chain seq x y z
N MET A 1 12.68 5.27 -15.32
CA MET A 1 12.37 4.78 -13.95
C MET A 1 11.04 4.05 -14.00
N GLN A 2 11.03 2.72 -13.93
CA GLN A 2 9.79 1.93 -13.92
C GLN A 2 9.41 1.64 -12.47
N GLY A 3 8.20 2.04 -12.06
CA GLY A 3 7.67 1.67 -10.76
C GLY A 3 7.36 0.17 -10.74
N LYS A 4 7.84 -0.53 -9.71
CA LYS A 4 7.57 -1.95 -9.50
C LYS A 4 6.24 -2.14 -8.78
N SER A 5 5.68 -3.35 -8.81
CA SER A 5 4.42 -3.61 -8.13
C SER A 5 4.32 -5.00 -7.53
N VAL A 6 3.69 -5.08 -6.37
CA VAL A 6 3.31 -6.30 -5.69
C VAL A 6 1.79 -6.41 -5.71
N PHE A 7 1.27 -7.61 -5.95
CA PHE A 7 -0.15 -7.87 -5.94
C PHE A 7 -0.53 -8.91 -4.90
N VAL A 8 -1.49 -8.55 -4.03
CA VAL A 8 -2.15 -9.48 -3.10
C VAL A 8 -3.61 -9.08 -3.04
N PHE A 9 -4.50 -9.89 -3.61
CA PHE A 9 -5.93 -9.55 -3.66
C PHE A 9 -6.47 -9.20 -2.24
N PRO A 10 -7.24 -8.09 -2.09
CA PRO A 10 -7.77 -7.20 -3.11
C PRO A 10 -6.92 -5.93 -3.37
N VAL A 11 -5.65 -5.90 -2.99
CA VAL A 11 -4.78 -4.71 -3.04
C VAL A 11 -3.60 -4.92 -3.98
N LYS A 12 -3.40 -3.97 -4.90
CA LYS A 12 -2.16 -3.80 -5.65
C LYS A 12 -1.33 -2.71 -4.99
N ILE A 13 -0.06 -2.99 -4.74
CA ILE A 13 0.90 -2.03 -4.19
C ILE A 13 1.87 -1.67 -5.31
N VAL A 14 1.93 -0.41 -5.69
CA VAL A 14 2.91 0.12 -6.64
C VAL A 14 3.91 0.94 -5.85
N TYR A 15 5.19 0.81 -6.14
CA TYR A 15 6.23 1.51 -5.39
C TYR A 15 7.36 2.00 -6.29
N LEU A 16 8.05 3.01 -5.80
CA LEU A 16 9.21 3.60 -6.45
C LEU A 16 10.19 4.08 -5.38
N GLU A 17 11.41 3.56 -5.41
CA GLU A 17 12.52 4.12 -4.64
C GLU A 17 12.94 5.44 -5.30
N THR A 18 12.79 6.54 -4.57
CA THR A 18 13.05 7.89 -5.09
C THR A 18 13.21 8.87 -3.94
N LYS A 19 13.94 9.97 -4.18
CA LYS A 19 13.99 11.07 -3.22
C LYS A 19 12.59 11.64 -3.01
N LEU A 20 12.14 11.66 -1.76
CA LEU A 20 10.85 12.19 -1.38
C LEU A 20 10.98 13.67 -1.04
N PRO A 21 9.97 14.49 -1.37
CA PRO A 21 9.95 15.91 -1.01
C PRO A 21 9.71 16.17 0.47
N SER A 22 9.65 15.11 1.29
CA SER A 22 9.41 15.16 2.74
C SER A 22 10.57 14.52 3.48
N GLY A 23 10.80 14.91 4.74
CA GLY A 23 11.79 14.29 5.62
C GLY A 23 11.47 12.85 6.07
N TYR A 24 10.41 12.24 5.54
CA TYR A 24 10.02 10.86 5.85
C TYR A 24 10.57 9.87 4.83
N LEU A 25 10.91 8.67 5.30
CA LEU A 25 11.41 7.57 4.46
C LEU A 25 10.35 6.98 3.54
N VAL A 26 9.07 7.03 3.92
CA VAL A 26 8.00 6.39 3.16
C VAL A 26 6.83 7.36 3.01
N GLN A 27 6.39 7.57 1.76
CA GLN A 27 5.20 8.34 1.45
C GLN A 27 4.13 7.42 0.86
N ALA A 28 3.02 7.25 1.56
CA ALA A 28 1.96 6.32 1.19
C ALA A 28 0.69 7.04 0.67
N ALA A 29 0.15 6.57 -0.44
CA ALA A 29 -1.11 7.02 -1.02
C ALA A 29 -2.10 5.85 -1.16
N PHE A 30 -3.40 6.13 -1.00
CA PHE A 30 -4.45 5.11 -0.97
C PHE A 30 -5.56 5.46 -1.96
N THR A 31 -5.85 4.56 -2.90
CA THR A 31 -6.80 4.80 -3.98
C THR A 31 -7.83 3.67 -4.11
N ALA A 32 -9.03 4.02 -4.56
CA ALA A 32 -10.12 3.09 -4.83
C ALA A 32 -10.83 3.51 -6.12
N SER A 33 -11.21 2.53 -6.94
CA SER A 33 -11.77 2.76 -8.29
C SER A 33 -13.07 3.58 -8.24
N LYS A 34 -13.08 4.73 -8.92
CA LYS A 34 -14.30 5.53 -9.18
C LYS A 34 -15.29 4.79 -10.09
N LYS A 35 -14.78 3.97 -11.01
CA LYS A 35 -15.58 3.16 -11.94
C LYS A 35 -16.40 2.10 -11.19
N ASN A 36 -15.77 1.36 -10.26
CA ASN A 36 -16.43 0.29 -9.51
C ASN A 36 -17.25 0.81 -8.32
N PHE A 37 -16.77 1.85 -7.63
CA PHE A 37 -17.41 2.41 -6.45
C PHE A 37 -17.83 3.86 -6.72
N LYS A 38 -19.03 4.05 -7.30
CA LYS A 38 -19.53 5.38 -7.68
C LYS A 38 -19.81 6.29 -6.49
N ARG A 39 -20.22 5.74 -5.34
CA ARG A 39 -20.49 6.51 -4.11
C ARG A 39 -19.20 6.86 -3.37
N ALA A 40 -19.04 8.13 -3.02
CA ALA A 40 -17.86 8.62 -2.29
C ALA A 40 -17.68 7.93 -0.93
N VAL A 41 -18.79 7.67 -0.24
CA VAL A 41 -18.81 6.98 1.06
C VAL A 41 -18.18 5.59 0.96
N GLN A 42 -18.48 4.82 -0.10
CA GLN A 42 -17.90 3.49 -0.31
C GLN A 42 -16.39 3.56 -0.55
N ARG A 43 -15.94 4.48 -1.40
CA ARG A 43 -14.49 4.71 -1.63
C ARG A 43 -13.77 5.13 -0.36
N ASN A 44 -14.39 5.99 0.44
CA ASN A 44 -13.82 6.46 1.70
C ASN A 44 -13.74 5.33 2.73
N LEU A 45 -14.75 4.46 2.81
CA LEU A 45 -14.73 3.26 3.64
C LEU A 45 -13.56 2.34 3.27
N ILE A 46 -13.39 2.03 1.98
CA ILE A 46 -12.28 1.19 1.49
C ILE A 46 -10.92 1.83 1.84
N LYS A 47 -10.73 3.12 1.52
CA LYS A 47 -9.51 3.84 1.85
C LYS A 47 -9.25 3.92 3.36
N ARG A 48 -10.30 4.05 4.19
CA ARG A 48 -10.19 4.02 5.65
C ARG A 48 -9.70 2.65 6.14
N ARG A 49 -10.29 1.56 5.64
CA ARG A 49 -9.86 0.19 5.98
C ARG A 49 -8.40 -0.06 5.60
N MET A 50 -7.97 0.35 4.40
CA MET A 50 -6.58 0.21 3.98
C MET A 50 -5.61 1.05 4.81
N ARG A 51 -5.95 2.30 5.13
CA ARG A 51 -5.12 3.16 5.99
C ARG A 51 -4.95 2.59 7.38
N GLU A 52 -6.01 2.03 7.95
CA GLU A 52 -5.96 1.46 9.29
C GLU A 52 -5.11 0.19 9.34
N ALA A 53 -5.31 -0.71 8.36
CA ALA A 53 -4.45 -1.87 8.19
C ALA A 53 -2.97 -1.50 8.01
N TYR A 54 -2.68 -0.47 7.22
CA TYR A 54 -1.31 0.03 7.07
C TYR A 54 -0.77 0.62 8.38
N ARG A 55 -1.55 1.49 9.05
CA ARG A 55 -1.15 2.13 10.31
C ARG A 55 -0.75 1.11 11.38
N LEU A 56 -1.50 0.02 11.50
CA LEU A 56 -1.26 -1.04 12.50
C LEU A 56 -0.09 -1.95 12.16
N ASN A 57 0.32 -2.06 10.89
CA ASN A 57 1.34 -3.00 10.43
C ASN A 57 2.57 -2.32 9.81
N LYS A 58 2.71 -1.00 9.91
CA LYS A 58 3.81 -0.26 9.27
C LYS A 58 5.13 -0.35 10.02
N SER A 59 5.13 -0.54 11.35
CA SER A 59 6.34 -0.51 12.19
C SER A 59 7.41 -1.46 11.66
N ASP A 60 7.07 -2.75 11.51
CA ASP A 60 7.96 -3.79 10.98
C ASP A 60 8.60 -3.40 9.63
N PHE A 61 7.84 -2.69 8.79
CA PHE A 61 8.34 -2.23 7.49
C PHE A 61 9.36 -1.08 7.62
N PHE A 62 9.09 -0.11 8.49
CA PHE A 62 9.98 1.04 8.69
C PHE A 62 11.27 0.66 9.41
N ASP A 63 11.21 -0.30 10.33
CA ASP A 63 12.39 -0.76 11.06
C ASP A 63 13.36 -1.49 10.12
N GLU A 64 12.86 -2.08 9.03
CA GLU A 64 13.64 -2.89 8.11
C GLU A 64 14.01 -2.21 6.78
N ILE A 65 13.45 -1.03 6.46
CA ILE A 65 13.68 -0.36 5.16
C ILE A 65 15.02 0.39 5.08
N GLY A 66 15.69 0.60 6.22
CA GLY A 66 16.94 1.35 6.30
C GLY A 66 16.75 2.82 5.96
N GLU A 67 17.68 3.41 5.21
CA GLU A 67 17.65 4.83 4.82
C GLU A 67 16.97 5.09 3.47
N LYS A 68 16.40 4.05 2.85
CA LYS A 68 15.78 4.16 1.53
C LYS A 68 14.50 4.99 1.57
N GLN A 69 14.37 5.91 0.63
CA GLN A 69 13.16 6.70 0.44
C GLN A 69 12.25 6.08 -0.62
N VAL A 70 10.99 5.82 -0.26
CA VAL A 70 10.06 5.06 -1.13
C VAL A 70 8.68 5.71 -1.18
N ALA A 71 8.23 6.01 -2.40
CA ALA A 71 6.84 6.37 -2.69
C ALA A 71 6.02 5.09 -2.89
N VAL A 72 4.89 4.95 -2.19
CA VAL A 72 4.05 3.75 -2.21
C VAL A 72 2.59 4.11 -2.49
N PHE A 73 1.98 3.45 -3.47
CA PHE A 73 0.56 3.55 -3.80
C PHE A 73 -0.14 2.23 -3.54
N PHE A 74 -1.11 2.27 -2.62
CA PHE A 74 -2.06 1.19 -2.38
C PHE A 74 -3.30 1.41 -3.25
N ILE A 75 -3.57 0.47 -4.14
CA ILE A 75 -4.67 0.53 -5.11
C ILE A 75 -5.61 -0.63 -4.82
N TYR A 76 -6.84 -0.31 -4.43
CA TYR A 76 -7.87 -1.33 -4.25
C TYR A 76 -8.43 -1.80 -5.60
N THR A 77 -8.28 -3.09 -5.90
CA THR A 77 -8.69 -3.71 -7.17
C THR A 77 -9.95 -4.57 -7.06
N GLY A 78 -10.46 -4.79 -5.84
CA GLY A 78 -11.70 -5.53 -5.63
C GLY A 78 -12.91 -4.88 -6.33
N LYS A 79 -13.86 -5.70 -6.78
CA LYS A 79 -15.11 -5.24 -7.41
C LYS A 79 -16.25 -5.04 -6.40
N ALA A 80 -16.17 -5.70 -5.25
CA ALA A 80 -17.04 -5.51 -4.10
C ALA A 80 -16.24 -4.92 -2.93
N ILE A 81 -16.94 -4.44 -1.89
CA ILE A 81 -16.30 -3.96 -0.65
C ILE A 81 -15.89 -5.20 0.17
N SER A 82 -14.59 -5.47 0.25
CA SER A 82 -14.04 -6.55 1.07
C SER A 82 -14.09 -6.21 2.55
N GLU A 83 -14.25 -7.23 3.37
CA GLU A 83 -14.13 -7.13 4.83
C GLU A 83 -12.76 -6.63 5.27
N TYR A 84 -12.73 -6.01 6.46
CA TYR A 84 -11.50 -5.44 7.00
C TYR A 84 -10.38 -6.50 7.13
N SER A 85 -10.70 -7.68 7.66
CA SER A 85 -9.74 -8.78 7.86
C SER A 85 -9.06 -9.22 6.56
N GLN A 86 -9.80 -9.23 5.45
CA GLN A 86 -9.26 -9.54 4.13
C GLN A 86 -8.31 -8.44 3.64
N ILE A 87 -8.70 -7.18 3.80
CA ILE A 87 -7.85 -6.02 3.44
C ILE A 87 -6.58 -6.02 4.29
N GLU A 88 -6.69 -6.25 5.60
CA GLU A 88 -5.56 -6.30 6.52
C GLU A 88 -4.57 -7.40 6.15
N THR A 89 -5.07 -8.61 5.88
CA THR A 89 -4.25 -9.74 5.42
C THR A 89 -3.50 -9.38 4.13
N ALA A 90 -4.18 -8.73 3.18
CA ALA A 90 -3.59 -8.31 1.91
C ALA A 90 -2.50 -7.24 2.10
N ILE A 91 -2.75 -6.24 2.95
CA ILE A 91 -1.77 -5.21 3.29
C ILE A 91 -0.55 -5.84 3.96
N LYS A 92 -0.74 -6.65 5.01
CA LYS A 92 0.37 -7.28 5.75
C LYS A 92 1.23 -8.18 4.87
N LYS A 93 0.61 -8.97 3.99
CA LYS A 93 1.34 -9.83 3.03
C LYS A 93 2.02 -9.00 1.94
N GLY A 94 1.34 -7.98 1.43
CA GLY A 94 1.86 -7.08 0.40
C GLY A 94 3.06 -6.27 0.87
N MET A 95 3.03 -5.74 2.09
CA MET A 95 4.13 -5.00 2.72
C MET A 95 5.37 -5.87 2.91
N ARG A 96 5.21 -7.13 3.37
CA ARG A 96 6.33 -8.07 3.49
C ARG A 96 6.98 -8.39 2.15
N LYS A 97 6.16 -8.60 1.11
CA LYS A 97 6.67 -8.80 -0.26
C LYS A 97 7.38 -7.55 -0.78
N LEU A 98 6.79 -6.38 -0.60
CA LEU A 98 7.39 -5.08 -0.96
C LEU A 98 8.78 -4.92 -0.33
N LEU A 99 8.90 -5.19 0.97
CA LEU A 99 10.16 -5.11 1.69
C LEU A 99 11.22 -6.07 1.13
N SER A 100 10.82 -7.30 0.84
CA SER A 100 11.71 -8.29 0.22
C SER A 100 12.25 -7.81 -1.13
N GLU A 101 11.41 -7.19 -1.96
CA GLU A 101 11.84 -6.66 -3.26
C GLU A 101 12.79 -5.47 -3.11
N ILE A 102 12.49 -4.54 -2.20
CA ILE A 102 13.35 -3.38 -1.91
C ILE A 102 14.74 -3.82 -1.41
N LYS A 103 14.80 -4.91 -0.64
CA LYS A 103 16.06 -5.50 -0.15
C LYS A 103 16.81 -6.26 -1.24
N ALA A 104 16.11 -6.87 -2.20
CA ALA A 104 16.71 -7.64 -3.28
C ALA A 104 17.33 -6.76 -4.37
N ASP A 105 16.84 -5.54 -4.56
CA ASP A 105 17.41 -4.52 -5.45
C ASP A 105 18.69 -3.87 -4.90
N LYS A 106 19.61 -4.69 -4.39
CA LYS A 106 20.94 -4.26 -3.93
C LYS A 106 21.88 -3.93 -5.08
#